data_AF-A0A7D5HXV8-F1
#
_entry.id   AF-A0A7D5HXV8-F1
#
_cell.length_a   1.000
_cell.length_b   1.000
_cell.length_c   1.000
_cell.angle_alpha   90.00
_cell.angle_beta   90.00
_cell.angle_gamma   90.00
#
_symmetry.space_group_name_H-M   'P 1'
#
loop_
_entity.id
_entity.type
_entity.pdbx_description
1 polymer ?
#
loop_
_entity_poly.entity_id
_entity_poly.type
_entity_poly.pdbx_seq_one_letter_code
_entity_poly.pdbx_strand_id
1 'polypeptide(L)'
;MNTVDAAGLRIGDDHPPRIMGVLNVSKESPYSPSVFDDPEEAATYVDDDLIGEGADIVDVGLESANKRFEVLSAEEELERLDTAVETIERVEGDAVFSIETRYADVADAALEAGFDMVNDICGFADPEMPAVCEAHDAAVVKMASPPDLDRPGAVEDVEDIYEALGRNGLTEKTIVDPAFGGWSEAKTLADDRETFRRLREFRGYGQPILVSINRKNFLRDVAGRATEEALPVSLAATAMAVERGAHVIRTHDVAETRDAALIGAEFTRERHRERAVEELDVTTPKEAERHIDRLEGDRAAAEASVARAYEVRPPSDRRQTLVDVAADTGVVCTGGEDLFVAGTVADLEVFADRLTQASKALAGVAGEIRSSLR
;
A
#
# COMPACT_ATOMS: atom_id res chain seq x y z
N MET A 1 -2.98 14.91 0.34
CA MET A 1 -3.75 13.63 0.48
C MET A 1 -4.89 13.84 1.46
N ASN A 2 -6.00 13.09 1.36
CA ASN A 2 -7.11 13.17 2.32
C ASN A 2 -6.71 12.51 3.66
N THR A 3 -7.10 13.15 4.76
CA THR A 3 -7.07 12.53 6.08
C THR A 3 -8.42 11.86 6.33
N VAL A 4 -8.40 10.59 6.72
CA VAL A 4 -9.59 9.84 7.12
C VAL A 4 -9.75 9.92 8.63
N ASP A 5 -10.97 10.13 9.10
CA ASP A 5 -11.34 10.05 10.52
C ASP A 5 -12.16 8.77 10.75
N ALA A 6 -11.59 7.83 11.49
CA ALA A 6 -12.24 6.58 11.90
C ALA A 6 -12.54 6.66 13.39
N ALA A 7 -13.78 7.00 13.76
CA ALA A 7 -14.20 7.22 15.15
C ALA A 7 -13.24 8.13 15.96
N GLY A 8 -12.78 9.24 15.36
CA GLY A 8 -11.84 10.18 15.98
C GLY A 8 -10.36 9.81 15.83
N LEU A 9 -10.03 8.60 15.36
CA LEU A 9 -8.68 8.23 14.95
C LEU A 9 -8.37 8.82 13.57
N ARG A 10 -7.49 9.81 13.54
CA ARG A 10 -7.06 10.45 12.29
C ARG A 10 -5.95 9.66 11.60
N ILE A 11 -6.16 9.33 10.33
CA ILE A 11 -5.29 8.51 9.49
C ILE A 11 -4.90 9.31 8.24
N GLY A 12 -3.60 9.54 8.05
CA GLY A 12 -3.08 10.27 6.90
C GLY A 12 -1.69 10.83 7.15
N ASP A 13 -1.18 11.59 6.17
CA ASP A 13 0.18 12.11 6.13
C ASP A 13 0.62 12.98 7.33
N ASP A 14 -0.33 13.64 8.00
CA ASP A 14 -0.07 14.55 9.14
C ASP A 14 -0.22 13.85 10.51
N HIS A 15 -0.35 12.53 10.49
CA HIS A 15 -0.58 11.70 11.66
C HIS A 15 0.44 10.56 11.74
N PRO A 16 0.74 10.06 12.95
CA PRO A 16 1.61 8.89 13.07
C PRO A 16 0.99 7.69 12.34
N PRO A 17 1.82 6.76 11.81
CA PRO A 17 1.31 5.50 11.27
C PRO A 17 0.48 4.77 12.32
N ARG A 18 -0.63 4.17 11.89
CA ARG A 18 -1.52 3.40 12.75
C ARG A 18 -1.22 1.93 12.68
N ILE A 19 -1.31 1.25 13.82
CA ILE A 19 -1.14 -0.18 13.90
C ILE A 19 -2.50 -0.84 14.02
N MET A 20 -2.78 -1.76 13.09
CA MET A 20 -4.00 -2.55 13.08
C MET A 20 -3.66 -3.99 13.50
N GLY A 21 -4.05 -4.35 14.73
CA GLY A 21 -3.94 -5.70 15.25
C GLY A 21 -5.03 -6.60 14.67
N VAL A 22 -4.78 -7.90 14.57
CA VAL A 22 -5.73 -8.86 13.98
C VAL A 22 -6.27 -9.79 15.06
N LEU A 23 -7.60 -9.80 15.20
CA LEU A 23 -8.36 -10.76 15.99
C LEU A 23 -9.20 -11.60 15.03
N ASN A 24 -9.13 -12.93 15.12
CA ASN A 24 -10.06 -13.80 14.41
C ASN A 24 -10.98 -14.46 15.43
N VAL A 25 -12.28 -14.36 15.22
CA VAL A 25 -13.29 -15.03 16.04
C VAL A 25 -13.80 -16.21 15.23
N SER A 26 -13.42 -17.43 15.61
CA SER A 26 -13.80 -18.64 14.88
C SER A 26 -13.91 -19.84 15.80
N LYS A 27 -15.01 -20.58 15.66
CA LYS A 27 -15.28 -21.83 16.38
C LYS A 27 -14.46 -23.03 15.85
N GLU A 28 -13.80 -22.89 14.69
CA GLU A 28 -13.30 -24.05 13.91
C GLU A 28 -11.78 -24.11 13.67
N SER A 29 -10.96 -23.28 14.33
CA SER A 29 -9.49 -23.35 14.12
C SER A 29 -8.67 -23.35 15.41
N PRO A 30 -7.95 -24.45 15.73
CA PRO A 30 -7.00 -24.49 16.84
C PRO A 30 -5.58 -24.00 16.47
N TYR A 31 -5.38 -23.39 15.29
CA TYR A 31 -4.07 -23.05 14.75
C TYR A 31 -3.93 -21.58 14.36
N SER A 32 -3.90 -20.70 15.36
CA SER A 32 -3.29 -19.36 15.32
C SER A 32 -3.30 -18.80 16.76
N PRO A 33 -2.31 -18.00 17.21
CA PRO A 33 -2.39 -17.31 18.50
C PRO A 33 -3.52 -16.27 18.59
N SER A 34 -4.22 -15.97 17.49
CA SER A 34 -5.26 -14.93 17.38
C SER A 34 -6.64 -15.48 17.03
N VAL A 35 -6.93 -16.76 17.29
CA VAL A 35 -8.26 -17.36 17.08
C VAL A 35 -8.89 -17.70 18.42
N PHE A 36 -10.06 -17.12 18.68
CA PHE A 36 -10.81 -17.34 19.91
C PHE A 36 -12.26 -17.72 19.62
N ASP A 37 -12.80 -18.64 20.42
CA ASP A 37 -14.21 -19.03 20.44
C ASP A 37 -14.94 -18.61 21.72
N ASP A 38 -14.19 -18.18 22.74
CA ASP A 38 -14.68 -17.59 23.99
C ASP A 38 -14.46 -16.07 24.01
N PRO A 39 -15.52 -15.25 24.17
CA PRO A 39 -15.40 -13.79 24.19
C PRO A 39 -14.56 -13.20 25.32
N GLU A 40 -14.47 -13.86 26.48
CA GLU A 40 -13.69 -13.35 27.62
C GLU A 40 -12.18 -13.54 27.37
N GLU A 41 -11.80 -14.71 26.85
CA GLU A 41 -10.41 -14.96 26.41
C GLU A 41 -10.03 -14.04 25.25
N ALA A 42 -10.92 -13.83 24.27
CA ALA A 42 -10.71 -12.93 23.14
C ALA A 42 -10.51 -11.48 23.58
N ALA A 43 -11.34 -10.98 24.50
CA ALA A 43 -11.23 -9.63 25.03
C ALA A 43 -9.94 -9.43 25.83
N THR A 44 -9.56 -10.42 26.64
CA THR A 44 -8.28 -10.39 27.38
C THR A 44 -7.09 -10.29 26.43
N TYR A 45 -7.08 -11.07 25.35
CA TYR A 45 -6.03 -10.99 24.32
C TYR A 45 -6.01 -9.62 23.63
N VAL A 46 -7.18 -9.05 23.32
CA VAL A 46 -7.25 -7.71 22.74
C VAL A 46 -6.63 -6.68 23.69
N ASP A 47 -6.99 -6.70 24.97
CA ASP A 47 -6.49 -5.75 25.96
C ASP A 47 -4.98 -5.90 26.20
N ASP A 48 -4.49 -7.12 26.40
CA ASP A 48 -3.10 -7.38 26.78
C ASP A 48 -2.14 -7.34 25.58
N ASP A 49 -2.48 -8.04 24.48
CA ASP A 49 -1.55 -8.32 23.38
C ASP A 49 -1.77 -7.43 22.15
N LEU A 50 -2.95 -6.81 21.98
CA LEU A 50 -3.18 -5.86 20.88
C LEU A 50 -3.08 -4.42 21.37
N ILE A 51 -4.00 -4.00 22.23
CA ILE A 51 -4.06 -2.62 22.75
C ILE A 51 -2.86 -2.36 23.67
N GLY A 52 -2.53 -3.30 24.56
CA GLY A 52 -1.38 -3.23 25.45
C GLY A 52 -0.04 -3.12 24.71
N GLU A 53 0.07 -3.69 23.52
CA GLU A 53 1.24 -3.57 22.63
C GLU A 53 1.20 -2.32 21.72
N GLY A 54 0.08 -1.60 21.71
CA GLY A 54 -0.07 -0.32 21.03
C GLY A 54 -0.75 -0.38 19.67
N ALA A 55 -1.67 -1.32 19.45
CA ALA A 55 -2.61 -1.26 18.34
C ALA A 55 -3.55 -0.04 18.50
N ASP A 56 -3.71 0.75 17.43
CA ASP A 56 -4.72 1.81 17.36
C ASP A 56 -6.07 1.28 16.86
N ILE A 57 -6.04 0.19 16.09
CA ILE A 57 -7.19 -0.44 15.43
C ILE A 57 -7.14 -1.94 15.72
N VAL A 58 -8.29 -2.55 16.03
CA VAL A 58 -8.45 -4.00 16.15
C VAL A 58 -9.35 -4.48 15.01
N ASP A 59 -8.78 -5.29 14.11
CA ASP A 59 -9.50 -5.87 12.98
C ASP A 59 -10.04 -7.24 13.33
N VAL A 60 -11.36 -7.35 13.37
CA VAL A 60 -12.07 -8.56 13.77
C VAL A 60 -12.55 -9.31 12.54
N GLY A 61 -11.93 -10.46 12.27
CA GLY A 61 -12.37 -11.40 11.23
C GLY A 61 -13.30 -12.47 11.79
N LEU A 62 -14.42 -12.72 11.10
CA LEU A 62 -15.39 -13.78 11.45
C LEU A 62 -15.03 -15.14 10.80
N GLU A 63 -14.05 -15.12 9.91
CA GLU A 63 -13.56 -16.25 9.14
C GLU A 63 -12.06 -16.47 9.40
N SER A 64 -11.60 -17.73 9.26
CA SER A 64 -10.16 -18.03 9.39
C SER A 64 -9.33 -17.45 8.25
N ALA A 65 -8.05 -17.18 8.51
CA ALA A 65 -7.13 -16.54 7.58
C ALA A 65 -6.84 -17.30 6.26
N ASN A 66 -7.19 -18.60 6.15
CA ASN A 66 -6.87 -19.39 4.95
C ASN A 66 -8.02 -19.39 3.94
N LYS A 67 -8.31 -18.22 3.36
CA LYS A 67 -9.40 -17.98 2.38
C LYS A 67 -9.20 -18.63 1.02
N ARG A 68 -8.33 -19.65 0.93
CA ARG A 68 -7.93 -20.26 -0.35
C ARG A 68 -9.01 -21.16 -0.95
N PHE A 69 -9.97 -21.67 -0.19
CA PHE A 69 -10.89 -22.70 -0.71
C PHE A 69 -12.33 -22.68 -0.21
N GLU A 70 -12.64 -22.10 0.95
CA GLU A 70 -14.01 -22.02 1.47
C GLU A 70 -14.23 -20.61 2.01
N VAL A 71 -15.33 -19.99 1.59
CA VAL A 71 -15.76 -18.66 1.99
C VAL A 71 -17.10 -18.79 2.71
N LEU A 72 -17.24 -18.15 3.86
CA LEU A 72 -18.53 -18.09 4.56
C LEU A 72 -19.53 -17.25 3.76
N SER A 73 -20.79 -17.67 3.78
CA SER A 73 -21.92 -16.85 3.36
C SER A 73 -22.20 -15.72 4.35
N ALA A 74 -22.94 -14.70 3.91
CA ALA A 74 -23.36 -13.61 4.80
C ALA A 74 -24.14 -14.11 6.02
N GLU A 75 -25.00 -15.13 5.85
CA GLU A 75 -25.76 -15.74 6.95
C GLU A 75 -24.82 -16.37 8.00
N GLU A 76 -23.78 -17.07 7.55
CA GLU A 76 -22.79 -17.71 8.44
C GLU A 76 -21.89 -16.68 9.14
N GLU A 77 -21.55 -15.56 8.49
CA GLU A 77 -20.85 -14.44 9.15
C GLU A 77 -21.77 -13.79 10.20
N LEU A 78 -23.03 -13.52 9.89
CA LEU A 78 -24.01 -12.96 10.84
C LEU A 78 -24.20 -13.86 12.07
N GLU A 79 -24.24 -15.19 11.90
CA GLU A 79 -24.31 -16.14 13.02
C GLU A 79 -23.09 -16.09 13.96
N ARG A 80 -21.94 -15.61 13.47
CA ARG A 80 -20.70 -15.45 14.24
C ARG A 80 -20.54 -14.04 14.81
N LEU A 81 -21.25 -13.06 14.26
CA LEU A 81 -21.16 -11.66 14.66
C LEU A 81 -21.46 -11.47 16.14
N ASP A 82 -22.43 -12.19 16.69
CA ASP A 82 -22.79 -12.12 18.13
C ASP A 82 -21.57 -12.34 19.03
N THR A 83 -20.70 -13.30 18.71
CA THR A 83 -19.48 -13.58 19.50
C THR A 83 -18.46 -12.46 19.39
N ALA A 84 -18.32 -11.86 18.20
CA ALA A 84 -17.46 -10.71 17.99
C ALA A 84 -17.97 -9.47 18.76
N VAL A 85 -19.28 -9.22 18.74
CA VAL A 85 -19.92 -8.14 19.50
C VAL A 85 -19.73 -8.35 21.01
N GLU A 86 -19.99 -9.55 21.52
CA GLU A 86 -19.74 -9.89 22.92
C GLU A 86 -18.29 -9.70 23.34
N THR A 87 -17.36 -9.89 22.41
CA THR A 87 -15.92 -9.70 22.65
C THR A 87 -15.62 -8.21 22.80
N ILE A 88 -16.01 -7.37 21.83
CA ILE A 88 -15.70 -5.94 21.87
C ILE A 88 -16.37 -5.23 23.06
N GLU A 89 -17.56 -5.69 23.48
CA GLU A 89 -18.25 -5.16 24.68
C GLU A 89 -17.50 -5.43 25.99
N ARG A 90 -16.62 -6.44 26.00
CA ARG A 90 -15.82 -6.82 27.17
C ARG A 90 -14.44 -6.17 27.21
N VAL A 91 -13.96 -5.65 26.09
CA VAL A 91 -12.64 -4.99 26.03
C VAL A 91 -12.69 -3.71 26.87
N GLU A 92 -11.70 -3.53 27.74
CA GLU A 92 -11.60 -2.34 28.59
C GLU A 92 -10.77 -1.21 27.93
N GLY A 93 -9.88 -1.57 27.01
CA GLY A 93 -9.01 -0.67 26.28
C GLY A 93 -9.72 0.21 25.24
N ASP A 94 -9.01 1.27 24.83
CA ASP A 94 -9.49 2.22 23.83
C ASP A 94 -8.82 1.93 22.48
N ALA A 95 -9.60 1.43 21.51
CA ALA A 95 -9.18 1.17 20.15
C ALA A 95 -10.37 1.33 19.20
N VAL A 96 -10.07 1.62 17.94
CA VAL A 96 -11.08 1.58 16.87
C VAL A 96 -11.33 0.13 16.49
N PHE A 97 -12.58 -0.33 16.52
CA PHE A 97 -12.93 -1.68 16.11
C PHE A 97 -13.35 -1.74 14.65
N SER A 98 -12.64 -2.56 13.87
CA SER A 98 -12.88 -2.82 12.46
C SER A 98 -13.52 -4.19 12.28
N ILE A 99 -14.58 -4.28 11.48
CA ILE A 99 -15.15 -5.56 11.05
C ILE A 99 -14.58 -5.96 9.69
N GLU A 100 -13.92 -7.12 9.60
CA GLU A 100 -13.47 -7.68 8.32
C GLU A 100 -14.60 -8.52 7.71
N THR A 101 -15.19 -8.01 6.63
CA THR A 101 -16.26 -8.68 5.89
C THR A 101 -16.20 -8.32 4.40
N ARG A 102 -17.03 -8.97 3.60
CA ARG A 102 -17.26 -8.67 2.18
C ARG A 102 -18.72 -8.32 1.87
N TYR A 103 -19.61 -8.44 2.85
CA TYR A 103 -21.06 -8.34 2.67
C TYR A 103 -21.58 -7.06 3.32
N ALA A 104 -22.35 -6.28 2.57
CA ALA A 104 -22.92 -5.03 3.07
C ALA A 104 -23.85 -5.26 4.28
N ASP A 105 -24.66 -6.32 4.26
CA ASP A 105 -25.57 -6.66 5.36
C ASP A 105 -24.83 -7.01 6.66
N VAL A 106 -23.66 -7.66 6.56
CA VAL A 106 -22.82 -7.97 7.74
C VAL A 106 -22.18 -6.70 8.27
N ALA A 107 -21.67 -5.84 7.38
CA ALA A 107 -21.10 -4.55 7.76
C ALA A 107 -22.14 -3.66 8.45
N ASP A 108 -23.36 -3.59 7.92
CA ASP A 108 -24.47 -2.80 8.49
C ASP A 108 -24.79 -3.27 9.91
N ALA A 109 -24.99 -4.58 10.10
CA ALA A 109 -25.26 -5.17 11.41
C ALA A 109 -24.12 -4.95 12.42
N ALA A 110 -22.86 -5.06 11.97
CA ALA A 110 -21.70 -4.82 12.83
C ALA A 110 -21.58 -3.35 13.26
N LEU A 111 -21.78 -2.41 12.34
CA LEU A 111 -21.77 -0.98 12.65
C LEU A 111 -22.91 -0.60 13.61
N GLU A 112 -24.11 -1.17 13.43
CA GLU A 112 -25.22 -1.02 14.40
C GLU A 112 -24.87 -1.57 15.80
N ALA A 113 -24.02 -2.60 15.86
CA ALA A 113 -23.61 -3.26 17.09
C ALA A 113 -22.38 -2.64 17.76
N GLY A 114 -21.83 -1.54 17.23
CA GLY A 114 -20.77 -0.76 17.87
C GLY A 114 -19.37 -0.91 17.26
N PHE A 115 -19.24 -1.53 16.08
CA PHE A 115 -18.01 -1.40 15.29
C PHE A 115 -17.89 0.02 14.71
N ASP A 116 -16.66 0.49 14.54
CA ASP A 116 -16.36 1.86 14.12
C ASP A 116 -16.02 1.99 12.64
N MET A 117 -15.53 0.91 12.04
CA MET A 117 -15.05 0.88 10.66
C MET A 117 -15.20 -0.50 10.03
N VAL A 118 -15.08 -0.54 8.70
CA VAL A 118 -15.17 -1.77 7.91
C VAL A 118 -13.83 -2.05 7.22
N ASN A 119 -13.41 -3.31 7.19
CA ASN A 119 -12.34 -3.81 6.34
C ASN A 119 -12.93 -4.68 5.23
N ASP A 120 -13.22 -4.07 4.09
CA ASP A 120 -13.80 -4.73 2.93
C ASP A 120 -12.74 -5.41 2.07
N ILE A 121 -12.64 -6.72 2.26
CA ILE A 121 -11.70 -7.61 1.56
C ILE A 121 -12.10 -7.86 0.09
N CYS A 122 -13.28 -7.44 -0.35
CA CYS A 122 -13.75 -7.56 -1.73
C CYS A 122 -13.85 -6.20 -2.44
N GLY A 123 -13.49 -5.10 -1.79
CA GLY A 123 -13.22 -3.83 -2.46
C GLY A 123 -14.43 -3.20 -3.16
N PHE A 124 -15.61 -3.28 -2.54
CA PHE A 124 -16.92 -2.91 -3.06
C PHE A 124 -17.39 -3.81 -4.22
N ALA A 125 -17.03 -5.09 -4.20
CA ALA A 125 -17.70 -6.07 -5.07
C ALA A 125 -19.19 -6.18 -4.72
N ASP A 126 -19.53 -6.06 -3.44
CA ASP A 126 -20.89 -5.76 -2.99
C ASP A 126 -21.19 -4.28 -3.27
N PRO A 127 -22.14 -3.96 -4.17
CA PRO A 127 -22.45 -2.59 -4.53
C PRO A 127 -23.14 -1.78 -3.43
N GLU A 128 -23.67 -2.42 -2.37
CA GLU A 128 -24.34 -1.73 -1.26
C GLU A 128 -23.36 -1.29 -0.17
N MET A 129 -22.17 -1.90 -0.11
CA MET A 129 -21.12 -1.62 0.90
C MET A 129 -20.77 -0.13 1.04
N PRO A 130 -20.57 0.66 -0.04
CA PRO A 130 -20.25 2.09 0.09
C PRO A 130 -21.39 2.86 0.76
N ALA A 131 -22.64 2.56 0.42
CA ALA A 131 -23.80 3.26 0.94
C ALA A 131 -24.02 2.94 2.43
N VAL A 132 -23.76 1.70 2.85
CA VAL A 132 -23.75 1.30 4.26
C VAL A 132 -22.70 2.10 5.03
N CYS A 133 -21.44 2.13 4.54
CA CYS A 133 -20.37 2.86 5.22
C CYS A 133 -20.69 4.36 5.34
N GLU A 134 -21.22 4.99 4.29
CA GLU A 134 -21.61 6.40 4.31
C GLU A 134 -22.79 6.68 5.26
N ALA A 135 -23.77 5.78 5.34
CA ALA A 135 -24.94 5.93 6.22
C ALA A 135 -24.55 5.94 7.70
N HIS A 136 -23.51 5.17 8.07
CA HIS A 136 -22.96 5.09 9.41
C HIS A 136 -21.81 6.07 9.68
N ASP A 137 -21.42 6.90 8.70
CA ASP A 137 -20.21 7.73 8.75
C ASP A 137 -18.92 6.92 9.08
N ALA A 138 -18.91 5.65 8.66
CA ALA A 138 -17.83 4.71 8.95
C ALA A 138 -16.67 4.85 7.96
N ALA A 139 -15.44 4.72 8.47
CA ALA A 139 -14.29 4.54 7.61
C ALA A 139 -14.28 3.12 7.00
N VAL A 140 -13.70 2.98 5.82
CA VAL A 140 -13.64 1.67 5.15
C VAL A 140 -12.29 1.43 4.49
N VAL A 141 -11.66 0.31 4.83
CA VAL A 141 -10.54 -0.23 4.06
C VAL A 141 -11.13 -0.91 2.83
N LYS A 142 -10.74 -0.45 1.65
CA LYS A 142 -11.10 -1.04 0.36
C LYS A 142 -9.90 -1.82 -0.17
N MET A 143 -9.96 -3.15 -0.09
CA MET A 143 -8.91 -4.00 -0.64
C MET A 143 -9.04 -4.16 -2.16
N ALA A 144 -7.92 -4.17 -2.87
CA ALA A 144 -7.87 -4.42 -4.30
C ALA A 144 -8.32 -5.86 -4.61
N SER A 145 -9.53 -5.99 -5.13
CA SER A 145 -10.18 -7.27 -5.38
C SER A 145 -10.92 -7.30 -6.73
N PRO A 146 -11.10 -8.49 -7.34
CA PRO A 146 -12.02 -8.63 -8.47
C PRO A 146 -13.46 -8.31 -8.02
N PRO A 147 -14.37 -7.96 -8.95
CA PRO A 147 -15.79 -7.74 -8.66
C PRO A 147 -16.50 -9.09 -8.47
N ASP A 148 -16.01 -9.88 -7.51
CA ASP A 148 -16.41 -11.25 -7.22
C ASP A 148 -16.27 -11.49 -5.71
N LEU A 149 -17.40 -11.64 -5.03
CA LEU A 149 -17.46 -11.85 -3.57
C LEU A 149 -16.83 -13.18 -3.15
N ASP A 150 -16.73 -14.16 -4.04
CA ASP A 150 -16.15 -15.46 -3.74
C ASP A 150 -14.61 -15.46 -3.88
N ARG A 151 -14.02 -14.37 -4.40
CA ARG A 151 -12.59 -14.30 -4.75
C ARG A 151 -11.88 -13.06 -4.16
N PRO A 152 -11.89 -12.85 -2.84
CA PRO A 152 -11.24 -11.69 -2.21
C PRO A 152 -9.74 -11.64 -2.55
N GLY A 153 -9.24 -10.46 -2.89
CA GLY A 153 -7.83 -10.15 -3.17
C GLY A 153 -7.24 -10.83 -4.41
N ALA A 154 -8.02 -11.64 -5.14
CA ALA A 154 -7.55 -12.53 -6.20
C ALA A 154 -7.28 -11.81 -7.53
N VAL A 155 -6.68 -10.62 -7.46
CA VAL A 155 -6.17 -9.88 -8.61
C VAL A 155 -4.86 -10.51 -9.08
N GLU A 156 -4.76 -10.76 -10.39
CA GLU A 156 -3.68 -11.59 -10.96
C GLU A 156 -2.47 -10.75 -11.36
N ASP A 157 -2.68 -9.57 -11.96
CA ASP A 157 -1.63 -8.69 -12.44
C ASP A 157 -1.48 -7.41 -11.58
N VAL A 158 -0.26 -6.87 -11.52
CA VAL A 158 0.03 -5.68 -10.71
C VAL A 158 -0.69 -4.43 -11.21
N GLU A 159 -0.89 -4.29 -12.51
CA GLU A 159 -1.65 -3.15 -13.06
C GLU A 159 -3.12 -3.23 -12.68
N ASP A 160 -3.68 -4.44 -12.62
CA ASP A 160 -5.07 -4.68 -12.28
C ASP A 160 -5.38 -4.32 -10.81
N ILE A 161 -4.37 -4.30 -9.93
CA ILE A 161 -4.53 -3.86 -8.53
C ILE A 161 -5.01 -2.40 -8.51
N TYR A 162 -4.47 -1.54 -9.37
CA TYR A 162 -4.91 -0.16 -9.50
C TYR A 162 -6.32 -0.08 -10.08
N GLU A 163 -6.60 -0.86 -11.13
CA GLU A 163 -7.95 -0.86 -11.70
C GLU A 163 -8.99 -1.31 -10.68
N ALA A 164 -8.69 -2.36 -9.91
CA ALA A 164 -9.54 -2.88 -8.86
C ALA A 164 -9.87 -1.82 -7.80
N LEU A 165 -8.88 -1.07 -7.33
CA LEU A 165 -9.09 0.01 -6.35
C LEU A 165 -9.94 1.17 -6.91
N GLY A 166 -9.92 1.41 -8.22
CA GLY A 166 -10.76 2.44 -8.84
C GLY A 166 -12.20 2.01 -9.14
N ARG A 167 -12.48 0.70 -9.17
CA ARG A 167 -13.82 0.18 -9.50
C ARG A 167 -14.83 0.56 -8.41
N ASN A 168 -16.05 0.86 -8.84
CA ASN A 168 -17.17 1.24 -7.97
C ASN A 168 -16.92 2.49 -7.09
N GLY A 169 -15.89 3.29 -7.43
CA GLY A 169 -15.59 4.53 -6.73
C GLY A 169 -14.98 4.33 -5.34
N LEU A 170 -14.82 5.47 -4.65
CA LEU A 170 -14.27 5.60 -3.31
C LEU A 170 -15.21 6.51 -2.50
N THR A 171 -15.31 6.27 -1.20
CA THR A 171 -15.98 7.17 -0.26
C THR A 171 -14.99 8.25 0.22
N GLU A 172 -15.49 9.26 0.93
CA GLU A 172 -14.62 10.27 1.57
C GLU A 172 -13.71 9.66 2.65
N LYS A 173 -14.13 8.56 3.29
CA LYS A 173 -13.42 7.87 4.38
C LYS A 173 -12.78 6.54 3.93
N THR A 174 -12.46 6.39 2.65
CA THR A 174 -11.82 5.17 2.14
C THR A 174 -10.31 5.16 2.42
N ILE A 175 -9.81 4.02 2.89
CA ILE A 175 -8.38 3.67 2.98
C ILE A 175 -8.13 2.57 1.93
N VAL A 176 -7.10 2.69 1.09
CA VAL A 176 -6.84 1.69 0.04
C VAL A 176 -5.87 0.62 0.52
N ASP A 177 -6.15 -0.66 0.23
CA ASP A 177 -5.22 -1.78 0.45
C ASP A 177 -4.84 -2.45 -0.89
N PRO A 178 -3.55 -2.45 -1.28
CA PRO A 178 -3.04 -3.13 -2.47
C PRO A 178 -3.15 -4.67 -2.49
N ALA A 179 -3.70 -5.29 -1.46
CA ALA A 179 -3.95 -6.73 -1.35
C ALA A 179 -2.66 -7.57 -1.46
N PHE A 180 -1.62 -7.25 -0.69
CA PHE A 180 -0.39 -8.06 -0.69
C PHE A 180 -0.67 -9.53 -0.36
N GLY A 181 0.14 -10.46 -0.88
CA GLY A 181 0.08 -11.88 -0.58
C GLY A 181 -0.65 -12.73 -1.62
N GLY A 182 -0.48 -14.05 -1.52
CA GLY A 182 -0.98 -15.02 -2.51
C GLY A 182 -2.47 -15.34 -2.34
N TRP A 183 -3.33 -14.37 -2.66
CA TRP A 183 -4.80 -14.45 -2.71
C TRP A 183 -5.35 -15.24 -3.91
N SER A 184 -4.50 -15.59 -4.87
CA SER A 184 -4.81 -16.49 -5.98
C SER A 184 -3.60 -17.36 -6.32
N GLU A 185 -3.81 -18.47 -7.03
CA GLU A 185 -2.70 -19.30 -7.55
C GLU A 185 -1.90 -18.58 -8.64
N ALA A 186 -2.52 -17.64 -9.35
CA ALA A 186 -1.89 -16.86 -10.41
C ALA A 186 -0.90 -15.82 -9.85
N LYS A 187 -1.19 -15.25 -8.67
CA LYS A 187 -0.36 -14.21 -8.07
C LYS A 187 0.99 -14.76 -7.60
N THR A 188 2.06 -14.27 -8.20
CA THR A 188 3.43 -14.75 -7.93
C THR A 188 4.13 -13.89 -6.88
N LEU A 189 5.24 -14.40 -6.33
CA LEU A 189 6.11 -13.60 -5.46
C LEU A 189 6.72 -12.40 -6.20
N ALA A 190 6.87 -12.47 -7.52
CA ALA A 190 7.36 -11.37 -8.33
C ALA A 190 6.34 -10.22 -8.35
N ASP A 191 5.05 -10.55 -8.40
CA ASP A 191 3.96 -9.56 -8.40
C ASP A 191 3.86 -8.84 -7.06
N ASP A 192 3.98 -9.54 -5.94
CA ASP A 192 4.05 -8.91 -4.61
C ASP A 192 5.28 -8.00 -4.47
N ARG A 193 6.45 -8.43 -4.99
CA ARG A 193 7.67 -7.61 -4.98
C ARG A 193 7.53 -6.36 -5.85
N GLU A 194 6.89 -6.51 -7.02
CA GLU A 194 6.60 -5.40 -7.93
C GLU A 194 5.64 -4.41 -7.29
N THR A 195 4.53 -4.90 -6.72
CA THR A 195 3.56 -4.10 -5.96
C THR A 195 4.24 -3.35 -4.82
N PHE A 196 5.15 -4.01 -4.08
CA PHE A 196 5.88 -3.38 -2.97
C PHE A 196 6.83 -2.30 -3.45
N ARG A 197 7.50 -2.51 -4.60
CA ARG A 197 8.37 -1.51 -5.22
C ARG A 197 7.58 -0.29 -5.67
N ARG A 198 6.37 -0.51 -6.19
CA ARG A 198 5.45 0.49 -6.72
C ARG A 198 4.50 1.07 -5.67
N LEU A 199 4.70 0.79 -4.37
CA LEU A 199 3.78 1.18 -3.30
C LEU A 199 3.45 2.69 -3.27
N ARG A 200 4.38 3.55 -3.71
CA ARG A 200 4.15 5.00 -3.80
C ARG A 200 3.07 5.39 -4.81
N GLU A 201 2.86 4.61 -5.86
CA GLU A 201 1.85 4.90 -6.89
C GLU A 201 0.43 4.94 -6.31
N PHE A 202 0.13 4.19 -5.25
CA PHE A 202 -1.18 4.19 -4.59
C PHE A 202 -1.50 5.54 -3.92
N ARG A 203 -0.49 6.38 -3.67
CA ARG A 203 -0.71 7.77 -3.22
C ARG A 203 -1.46 8.59 -4.27
N GLY A 204 -1.47 8.13 -5.52
CA GLY A 204 -2.26 8.67 -6.62
C GLY A 204 -3.77 8.62 -6.38
N TYR A 205 -4.31 7.77 -5.50
CA TYR A 205 -5.74 7.81 -5.13
C TYR A 205 -6.10 9.00 -4.24
N GLY A 206 -5.11 9.65 -3.64
CA GLY A 206 -5.35 10.72 -2.67
C GLY A 206 -5.98 10.23 -1.35
N GLN A 207 -5.99 8.91 -1.11
CA GLN A 207 -6.48 8.28 0.12
C GLN A 207 -5.32 7.71 0.95
N PRO A 208 -5.50 7.49 2.27
CA PRO A 208 -4.56 6.73 3.08
C PRO A 208 -4.42 5.29 2.57
N ILE A 209 -3.32 4.65 2.95
CA ILE A 209 -2.91 3.34 2.45
C ILE A 209 -2.75 2.38 3.62
N LEU A 210 -3.41 1.24 3.55
CA LEU A 210 -3.18 0.11 4.44
C LEU A 210 -2.22 -0.89 3.78
N VAL A 211 -1.30 -1.44 4.57
CA VAL A 211 -0.40 -2.50 4.13
C VAL A 211 -0.41 -3.65 5.14
N SER A 212 -0.68 -4.86 4.66
CA SER A 212 -0.52 -6.09 5.43
C SER A 212 0.60 -6.97 4.84
N ILE A 213 1.75 -7.04 5.51
CA ILE A 213 2.93 -7.78 5.03
C ILE A 213 3.61 -8.65 6.09
N ASN A 214 2.99 -8.79 7.26
CA ASN A 214 3.52 -9.60 8.37
C ASN A 214 3.77 -11.06 7.94
N ARG A 215 5.02 -11.51 8.08
CA ARG A 215 5.50 -12.88 7.81
C ARG A 215 5.18 -13.44 6.41
N LYS A 216 4.92 -12.56 5.42
CA LYS A 216 4.55 -12.98 4.05
C LYS A 216 5.68 -13.66 3.28
N ASN A 217 5.30 -14.61 2.44
CA ASN A 217 6.20 -15.47 1.66
C ASN A 217 7.15 -14.70 0.74
N PHE A 218 6.70 -13.63 0.06
CA PHE A 218 7.53 -12.88 -0.89
C PHE A 218 8.72 -12.18 -0.23
N LEU A 219 8.58 -11.79 1.04
CA LEU A 219 9.64 -11.22 1.87
C LEU A 219 10.59 -12.29 2.39
N ARG A 220 10.03 -13.36 2.95
CA ARG A 220 10.77 -14.52 3.46
C ARG A 220 11.68 -15.15 2.42
N ASP A 221 11.20 -15.26 1.19
CA ASP A 221 11.97 -15.80 0.07
C ASP A 221 13.21 -14.95 -0.25
N VAL A 222 13.12 -13.61 -0.13
CA VAL A 222 14.29 -12.72 -0.31
C VAL A 222 15.35 -12.98 0.76
N ALA A 223 14.92 -13.17 2.01
CA ALA A 223 15.81 -13.33 3.16
C ALA A 223 16.22 -14.78 3.44
N GLY A 224 15.63 -15.76 2.74
CA GLY A 224 15.82 -17.19 3.00
C GLY A 224 15.34 -17.62 4.40
N ARG A 225 14.19 -17.11 4.87
CA ARG A 225 13.66 -17.36 6.23
C ARG A 225 12.39 -18.22 6.25
N ALA A 226 12.27 -19.06 7.27
CA ALA A 226 11.01 -19.73 7.62
C ALA A 226 10.00 -18.72 8.22
N THR A 227 8.73 -19.11 8.38
CA THR A 227 7.65 -18.24 8.89
C THR A 227 7.95 -17.74 10.30
N GLU A 228 8.45 -18.62 11.15
CA GLU A 228 8.72 -18.39 12.57
C GLU A 228 9.87 -17.38 12.75
N GLU A 229 10.82 -17.38 11.82
CA GLU A 229 11.98 -16.48 11.79
C GLU A 229 11.76 -15.22 10.93
N ALA A 230 10.55 -15.02 10.40
CA ALA A 230 10.26 -13.97 9.43
C ALA A 230 10.04 -12.58 10.04
N LEU A 231 9.97 -12.46 11.37
CA LEU A 231 9.68 -11.19 12.05
C LEU A 231 10.68 -10.09 11.64
N PRO A 232 12.02 -10.25 11.75
CA PRO A 232 12.96 -9.19 11.35
C PRO A 232 12.81 -8.73 9.89
N VAL A 233 12.43 -9.65 9.00
CA VAL A 233 12.20 -9.35 7.58
C VAL A 233 10.92 -8.52 7.40
N SER A 234 9.88 -8.85 8.16
CA SER A 234 8.60 -8.13 8.17
C SER A 234 8.77 -6.72 8.73
N LEU A 235 9.57 -6.55 9.78
CA LEU A 235 9.88 -5.25 10.37
C LEU A 235 10.66 -4.35 9.40
N ALA A 236 11.69 -4.89 8.74
CA ALA A 236 12.44 -4.15 7.74
C ALA A 236 11.54 -3.66 6.59
N ALA A 237 10.65 -4.54 6.10
CA ALA A 237 9.70 -4.18 5.06
C ALA A 237 8.63 -3.18 5.56
N THR A 238 8.22 -3.25 6.82
CA THR A 238 7.27 -2.30 7.43
C THR A 238 7.84 -0.89 7.45
N ALA A 239 9.08 -0.70 7.92
CA ALA A 239 9.73 0.61 7.92
C ALA A 239 9.81 1.19 6.50
N MET A 240 10.13 0.35 5.50
CA MET A 240 10.13 0.75 4.09
C MET A 240 8.73 1.06 3.56
N ALA A 241 7.69 0.34 4.01
CA ALA A 241 6.31 0.57 3.59
C ALA A 241 5.82 1.94 4.07
N VAL A 242 6.09 2.27 5.33
CA VAL A 242 5.77 3.58 5.91
C VAL A 242 6.55 4.69 5.21
N GLU A 243 7.85 4.51 4.96
CA GLU A 243 8.67 5.48 4.20
C GLU A 243 8.11 5.73 2.79
N ARG A 244 7.47 4.74 2.19
CA ARG A 244 6.80 4.82 0.88
C ARG A 244 5.37 5.36 0.96
N GLY A 245 4.89 5.70 2.15
CA GLY A 245 3.61 6.35 2.38
C GLY A 245 2.48 5.42 2.81
N ALA A 246 2.75 4.24 3.37
CA ALA A 246 1.75 3.47 4.11
C ALA A 246 1.36 4.20 5.40
N HIS A 247 0.07 4.19 5.73
CA HIS A 247 -0.50 4.90 6.88
C HIS A 247 -1.05 3.97 7.94
N VAL A 248 -1.50 2.78 7.54
CA VAL A 248 -1.96 1.72 8.44
C VAL A 248 -1.17 0.45 8.16
N ILE A 249 -0.63 -0.19 9.20
CA ILE A 249 0.05 -1.48 9.07
C ILE A 249 -0.76 -2.54 9.81
N ARG A 250 -1.30 -3.51 9.07
CA ARG A 250 -2.06 -4.63 9.61
C ARG A 250 -1.14 -5.81 9.92
N THR A 251 -1.12 -6.26 11.17
CA THR A 251 -0.10 -7.18 11.70
C THR A 251 -0.59 -8.09 12.82
N HIS A 252 0.13 -9.19 13.05
CA HIS A 252 -0.02 -10.05 14.23
C HIS A 252 1.05 -9.80 15.31
N ASP A 253 2.19 -9.21 14.95
CA ASP A 253 3.29 -8.90 15.89
C ASP A 253 3.25 -7.39 16.19
N VAL A 254 2.35 -6.94 17.08
CA VAL A 254 1.95 -5.53 17.21
C VAL A 254 3.12 -4.67 17.72
N ALA A 255 3.69 -5.01 18.87
CA ALA A 255 4.72 -4.19 19.51
C ALA A 255 5.92 -3.92 18.59
N GLU A 256 6.50 -4.96 17.98
CA GLU A 256 7.66 -4.77 17.12
C GLU A 256 7.31 -4.07 15.80
N THR A 257 6.11 -4.32 15.25
CA THR A 257 5.65 -3.63 14.03
C THR A 257 5.47 -2.15 14.29
N ARG A 258 4.96 -1.77 15.47
CA ARG A 258 4.86 -0.38 15.91
C ARG A 258 6.21 0.31 15.92
N ASP A 259 7.22 -0.31 16.50
CA ASP A 259 8.59 0.23 16.51
C ASP A 259 9.11 0.42 15.08
N ALA A 260 8.95 -0.56 14.20
CA ALA A 260 9.37 -0.46 12.81
C ALA A 260 8.64 0.66 12.04
N ALA A 261 7.33 0.82 12.28
CA ALA A 261 6.53 1.86 11.67
C ALA A 261 6.97 3.26 12.13
N LEU A 262 7.28 3.43 13.42
CA LEU A 262 7.83 4.68 13.96
C LEU A 262 9.18 5.03 13.32
N ILE A 263 10.07 4.03 13.15
CA ILE A 263 11.35 4.25 12.45
C ILE A 263 11.12 4.65 10.99
N GLY A 264 10.19 4.00 10.29
CA GLY A 264 9.84 4.36 8.92
C GLY A 264 9.34 5.80 8.82
N ALA A 265 8.47 6.23 9.74
CA ALA A 265 7.93 7.58 9.78
C ALA A 265 9.00 8.63 10.06
N GLU A 266 9.86 8.40 11.06
CA GLU A 266 10.93 9.33 11.46
C GLU A 266 11.90 9.66 10.30
N PHE A 267 12.20 8.67 9.45
CA PHE A 267 13.11 8.83 8.32
C PHE A 267 12.41 9.07 6.98
N THR A 268 11.08 9.23 6.99
CA THR A 268 10.34 9.67 5.80
C THR A 268 10.77 11.09 5.44
N ARG A 269 11.02 11.33 4.14
CA ARG A 269 11.41 12.66 3.67
C ARG A 269 10.33 13.70 3.99
N GLU A 270 10.72 14.78 4.65
CA GLU A 270 9.87 15.97 4.78
C GLU A 270 9.61 16.60 3.41
N ARG A 271 8.35 16.90 3.12
CA ARG A 271 7.88 17.51 1.87
C ARG A 271 7.05 18.74 2.19
N HIS A 272 7.10 19.74 1.32
CA HIS A 272 6.30 20.95 1.49
C HIS A 272 4.80 20.64 1.37
N ARG A 273 4.00 21.02 2.38
CA ARG A 273 2.54 20.91 2.36
C ARG A 273 1.91 22.11 3.04
N GLU A 274 1.32 22.98 2.24
CA GLU A 274 0.55 24.14 2.68
C GLU A 274 -0.79 24.19 1.94
N ARG A 275 -1.73 25.00 2.42
CA ARG A 275 -3.12 25.04 1.88
C ARG A 275 -3.25 25.15 0.35
N ALA A 276 -2.29 25.78 -0.32
CA ALA A 276 -2.34 26.01 -1.76
C ALA A 276 -1.34 25.16 -2.56
N VAL A 277 -0.34 24.55 -1.92
CA VAL A 277 0.78 23.88 -2.60
C VAL A 277 1.22 22.65 -1.80
N GLU A 278 1.28 21.51 -2.47
CA GLU A 278 1.80 20.23 -1.96
C GLU A 278 2.91 19.73 -2.88
N GLU A 279 4.08 19.43 -2.31
CA GLU A 279 5.16 18.70 -2.98
C GLU A 279 4.82 17.21 -3.02
N LEU A 280 4.66 16.67 -4.23
CA LEU A 280 4.36 15.26 -4.46
C LEU A 280 5.64 14.42 -4.43
N ASP A 281 5.52 13.20 -3.90
CA ASP A 281 6.62 12.23 -3.83
C ASP A 281 6.71 11.40 -5.11
N VAL A 282 7.23 12.01 -6.17
CA VAL A 282 7.31 11.39 -7.49
C VAL A 282 8.77 11.10 -7.83
N THR A 283 9.04 9.83 -8.10
CA THR A 283 10.35 9.29 -8.48
C THR A 283 10.30 8.53 -9.80
N THR A 284 9.13 8.10 -10.28
CA THR A 284 8.94 7.40 -11.55
C THR A 284 7.84 8.03 -12.41
N PRO A 285 7.89 7.89 -13.76
CA PRO A 285 6.80 8.38 -14.62
C PRO A 285 5.44 7.79 -14.26
N LYS A 286 5.38 6.51 -13.87
CA LYS A 286 4.12 5.88 -13.43
C LYS A 286 3.54 6.56 -12.19
N GLU A 287 4.36 6.89 -11.19
CA GLU A 287 3.90 7.66 -10.02
C GLU A 287 3.34 9.04 -10.45
N ALA A 288 3.99 9.71 -11.40
CA ALA A 288 3.49 10.97 -11.96
C ALA A 288 2.14 10.78 -12.66
N GLU A 289 2.00 9.76 -13.50
CA GLU A 289 0.75 9.42 -14.21
C GLU A 289 -0.42 9.27 -13.23
N ARG A 290 -0.22 8.55 -12.12
CA ARG A 290 -1.30 8.36 -11.11
C ARG A 290 -1.73 9.67 -10.48
N HIS A 291 -0.79 10.57 -10.19
CA HIS A 291 -1.15 11.90 -9.67
C HIS A 291 -1.80 12.78 -10.72
N ILE A 292 -1.36 12.72 -11.98
CA ILE A 292 -1.94 13.45 -13.11
C ILE A 292 -3.38 12.99 -13.35
N ASP A 293 -3.64 11.68 -13.32
CA ASP A 293 -4.99 11.11 -13.48
C ASP A 293 -5.96 11.64 -12.43
N ARG A 294 -5.56 11.61 -11.16
CA ARG A 294 -6.36 12.17 -10.06
C ARG A 294 -6.66 13.65 -10.23
N LEU A 295 -5.74 14.39 -10.86
CA LEU A 295 -5.89 15.82 -11.16
C LEU A 295 -6.53 16.07 -12.52
N GLU A 296 -7.03 15.04 -13.20
CA GLU A 296 -7.69 15.09 -14.51
C GLU A 296 -6.80 15.73 -15.60
N GLY A 297 -5.49 15.51 -15.53
CA GLY A 297 -4.50 16.04 -16.46
C GLY A 297 -4.14 15.09 -17.62
N ASP A 298 -3.22 15.55 -18.48
CA ASP A 298 -2.70 14.76 -19.61
C ASP A 298 -1.47 13.93 -19.18
N ARG A 299 -1.60 12.60 -19.25
CA ARG A 299 -0.51 11.66 -18.92
C ARG A 299 0.76 11.89 -19.72
N ALA A 300 0.69 12.51 -20.90
CA ALA A 300 1.87 12.85 -21.69
C ALA A 300 2.88 13.75 -20.94
N ALA A 301 2.45 14.44 -19.87
CA ALA A 301 3.33 15.24 -19.02
C ALA A 301 4.22 14.42 -18.06
N ALA A 302 3.92 13.13 -17.84
CA ALA A 302 4.60 12.33 -16.82
C ALA A 302 6.11 12.19 -17.09
N GLU A 303 6.51 11.79 -18.30
CA GLU A 303 7.93 11.65 -18.68
C GLU A 303 8.67 13.00 -18.67
N ALA A 304 7.95 14.10 -18.86
CA ALA A 304 8.49 15.46 -18.78
C ALA A 304 8.59 16.00 -17.34
N SER A 305 8.08 15.28 -16.34
CA SER A 305 8.08 15.71 -14.93
C SER A 305 9.14 15.00 -14.06
N VAL A 306 9.65 13.85 -14.51
CA VAL A 306 10.54 13.00 -13.71
C VAL A 306 11.96 13.11 -14.20
N ALA A 307 12.86 13.51 -13.32
CA ALA A 307 14.28 13.67 -13.66
C ALA A 307 15.12 12.44 -13.30
N ARG A 308 16.21 12.24 -14.06
CA ARG A 308 17.30 11.32 -13.74
C ARG A 308 18.62 12.07 -13.82
N ALA A 309 19.60 11.60 -13.06
CA ALA A 309 20.95 12.13 -13.06
C ALA A 309 21.95 10.97 -13.16
N TYR A 310 23.00 11.17 -13.95
CA TYR A 310 24.03 10.17 -14.26
C TYR A 310 25.42 10.76 -14.11
N GLU A 311 26.34 9.94 -13.63
CA GLU A 311 27.77 10.12 -13.85
C GLU A 311 28.14 9.36 -15.13
N VAL A 312 28.60 10.09 -16.15
CA VAL A 312 28.94 9.55 -17.46
C VAL A 312 30.44 9.65 -17.68
N ARG A 313 31.07 8.53 -18.08
CA ARG A 313 32.48 8.45 -18.44
C ARG A 313 32.64 8.32 -19.96
N PRO A 314 32.63 9.43 -20.72
CA PRO A 314 32.71 9.37 -22.18
C PRO A 314 34.14 8.99 -22.64
N PRO A 315 34.30 8.46 -23.86
CA PRO A 315 35.60 8.43 -24.51
C PRO A 315 36.22 9.84 -24.54
N SER A 316 37.52 9.94 -24.24
CA SER A 316 38.20 11.23 -24.04
C SER A 316 38.11 12.18 -25.23
N ASP A 317 38.02 11.66 -26.46
CA ASP A 317 37.88 12.42 -27.70
C ASP A 317 36.41 12.72 -28.09
N ARG A 318 35.44 12.31 -27.27
CA ARG A 318 33.99 12.49 -27.50
C ARG A 318 33.27 13.26 -26.41
N ARG A 319 33.99 13.67 -25.37
CA ARG A 319 33.46 14.53 -24.30
C ARG A 319 32.77 15.78 -24.86
N GLN A 320 33.44 16.54 -25.73
CA GLN A 320 32.88 17.78 -26.26
C GLN A 320 31.61 17.51 -27.09
N THR A 321 31.59 16.44 -27.89
CA THR A 321 30.39 16.03 -28.63
C THR A 321 29.20 15.77 -27.71
N LEU A 322 29.42 15.14 -26.56
CA LEU A 322 28.35 14.90 -25.59
C LEU A 322 27.84 16.22 -24.99
N VAL A 323 28.75 17.11 -24.60
CA VAL A 323 28.40 18.46 -24.09
C VAL A 323 27.62 19.27 -25.12
N ASP A 324 28.05 19.25 -26.39
CA ASP A 324 27.39 19.96 -27.48
C ASP A 324 25.98 19.41 -27.72
N VAL A 325 25.81 18.08 -27.73
CA VAL A 325 24.49 17.45 -27.87
C VAL A 325 23.58 17.80 -26.71
N ALA A 326 24.08 17.86 -25.47
CA ALA A 326 23.30 18.25 -24.30
C ALA A 326 22.85 19.72 -24.37
N ALA A 327 23.70 20.62 -24.88
CA ALA A 327 23.37 22.03 -25.01
C ALA A 327 22.19 22.30 -25.97
N ASP A 328 21.96 21.40 -26.93
CA ASP A 328 20.83 21.46 -27.85
C ASP A 328 19.57 20.74 -27.31
N THR A 329 19.62 20.16 -26.11
CA THR A 329 18.48 19.50 -25.43
C THR A 329 18.13 20.19 -24.11
N GLY A 330 17.08 19.75 -23.42
CA GLY A 330 16.75 20.19 -22.05
C GLY A 330 17.66 19.58 -20.97
N VAL A 331 18.76 18.91 -21.34
CA VAL A 331 19.64 18.17 -20.43
C VAL A 331 20.75 19.07 -19.90
N VAL A 332 20.90 19.09 -18.57
CA VAL A 332 22.06 19.66 -17.89
C VAL A 332 23.25 18.73 -18.08
N CYS A 333 24.37 19.26 -18.58
CA CYS A 333 25.63 18.53 -18.69
C CYS A 333 26.80 19.40 -18.21
N THR A 334 27.51 18.95 -17.19
CA THR A 334 28.66 19.68 -16.61
C THR A 334 29.68 18.70 -16.03
N GLY A 335 30.94 19.11 -15.88
CA GLY A 335 31.96 18.26 -15.25
C GLY A 335 33.36 18.42 -15.79
N GLY A 336 34.23 17.51 -15.35
CA GLY A 336 35.62 17.37 -15.74
C GLY A 336 35.79 16.19 -16.70
N GLU A 337 36.73 15.31 -16.41
CA GLU A 337 36.92 14.07 -17.18
C GLU A 337 35.62 13.26 -17.28
N ASP A 338 34.95 13.08 -16.15
CA ASP A 338 33.60 12.55 -16.06
C ASP A 338 32.56 13.69 -16.06
N LEU A 339 31.38 13.40 -16.59
CA LEU A 339 30.29 14.36 -16.77
C LEU A 339 29.09 13.99 -15.90
N PHE A 340 28.57 14.98 -15.16
CA PHE A 340 27.25 14.94 -14.58
C PHE A 340 26.22 15.31 -15.66
N VAL A 341 25.30 14.39 -15.94
CA VAL A 341 24.25 14.52 -16.95
C VAL A 341 22.90 14.34 -16.28
N ALA A 342 22.01 15.33 -16.35
CA ALA A 342 20.68 15.25 -15.74
C ALA A 342 19.61 15.93 -16.57
N GLY A 343 18.41 15.37 -16.58
CA GLY A 343 17.27 15.90 -17.32
C GLY A 343 16.00 15.12 -17.02
N THR A 344 14.87 15.56 -17.59
CA THR A 344 13.62 14.78 -17.55
C THR A 344 13.77 13.49 -18.35
N VAL A 345 12.94 12.48 -18.09
CA VAL A 345 12.95 11.24 -18.88
C VAL A 345 12.79 11.57 -20.36
N ALA A 346 11.84 12.43 -20.71
CA ALA A 346 11.62 12.88 -22.09
C ALA A 346 12.87 13.55 -22.71
N ASP A 347 13.52 14.48 -21.99
CA ASP A 347 14.73 15.16 -22.49
C ASP A 347 15.91 14.20 -22.65
N LEU A 348 16.03 13.21 -21.77
CA LEU A 348 17.10 12.21 -21.79
C LEU A 348 16.93 11.20 -22.93
N GLU A 349 15.70 10.87 -23.31
CA GLU A 349 15.44 10.07 -24.52
C GLU A 349 15.89 10.81 -25.78
N VAL A 350 15.49 12.08 -25.92
CA VAL A 350 15.91 12.94 -27.04
C VAL A 350 17.43 13.09 -27.07
N PHE A 351 18.05 13.27 -25.90
CA PHE A 351 19.50 13.34 -25.76
C PHE A 351 20.19 12.05 -26.21
N ALA A 352 19.71 10.89 -25.78
CA ALA A 352 20.27 9.59 -26.19
C ALA A 352 20.13 9.35 -27.71
N ASP A 353 19.01 9.76 -28.31
CA ASP A 353 18.80 9.71 -29.76
C ASP A 353 19.81 10.55 -30.51
N ARG A 354 20.01 11.80 -30.08
CA ARG A 354 20.98 12.70 -30.71
C ARG A 354 22.41 12.24 -30.50
N LEU A 355 22.76 11.69 -29.34
CA LEU A 355 24.09 11.10 -29.10
C LEU A 355 24.37 9.95 -30.06
N THR A 356 23.39 9.08 -30.28
CA THR A 356 23.50 7.94 -31.21
C THR A 356 23.74 8.41 -32.64
N GLN A 357 23.09 9.51 -33.05
CA GLN A 357 23.26 10.12 -34.38
C GLN A 357 24.60 10.87 -34.51
N ALA A 358 25.04 11.54 -33.46
CA ALA A 358 26.26 12.35 -33.47
C ALA A 358 27.54 11.50 -33.49
N SER A 359 27.56 10.34 -32.82
CA SER A 359 28.76 9.51 -32.75
C SER A 359 28.44 8.04 -32.46
N LYS A 360 28.91 7.13 -33.34
CA LYS A 360 28.89 5.69 -33.08
C LYS A 360 29.62 5.28 -31.80
N ALA A 361 30.65 6.03 -31.40
CA ALA A 361 31.40 5.76 -30.18
C ALA A 361 30.61 6.09 -28.89
N LEU A 362 29.53 6.88 -29.00
CA LEU A 362 28.63 7.22 -27.89
C LEU A 362 27.36 6.36 -27.89
N ALA A 363 27.16 5.47 -28.87
CA ALA A 363 25.99 4.62 -28.95
C ALA A 363 25.82 3.69 -27.73
N GLY A 364 26.93 3.25 -27.12
CA GLY A 364 26.91 2.47 -25.88
C GLY A 364 26.34 3.28 -24.71
N VAL A 365 26.88 4.48 -24.47
CA VAL A 365 26.40 5.42 -23.45
C VAL A 365 24.91 5.75 -23.66
N ALA A 366 24.51 6.05 -24.89
CA ALA A 366 23.12 6.31 -25.21
C ALA A 366 22.20 5.10 -24.96
N GLY A 367 22.69 3.88 -25.22
CA GLY A 367 21.97 2.65 -24.94
C GLY A 367 21.77 2.41 -23.44
N GLU A 368 22.80 2.63 -22.64
CA GLU A 368 22.73 2.51 -21.17
C GLU A 368 21.76 3.53 -20.56
N ILE A 369 21.82 4.80 -21.00
CA ILE A 369 20.87 5.82 -20.58
C ILE A 369 19.45 5.37 -20.90
N ARG A 370 19.13 5.04 -22.16
CA ARG A 370 17.78 4.58 -22.55
C ARG A 370 17.30 3.37 -21.76
N SER A 371 18.17 2.40 -21.51
CA SER A 371 17.79 1.20 -20.75
C SER A 371 17.42 1.51 -19.30
N SER A 372 17.98 2.57 -18.72
CA SER A 372 17.71 2.99 -17.34
C SER A 372 16.47 3.87 -17.17
N LEU A 373 15.89 4.36 -18.27
CA LEU A 373 14.69 5.20 -18.27
C LEU A 373 13.38 4.38 -18.21
N ARG A 374 13.47 3.06 -18.44
CA ARG A 374 12.34 2.14 -18.50
C ARG A 374 11.94 1.57 -17.16
#